data_AF-A0A562QW08-F1
#
_entry.id   AF-A0A562QW08-F1
#
_cell.length_a   1.000
_cell.length_b   1.000
_cell.length_c   1.000
_cell.angle_alpha   90.00
_cell.angle_beta   90.00
_cell.angle_gamma   90.00
#
_symmetry.space_group_name_H-M   'P 1'
#
loop_
_entity.id
_entity.type
_entity.pdbx_description
1 polymer ?
#
loop_
_entity_poly.entity_id
_entity_poly.type
_entity_poly.pdbx_seq_one_letter_code
_entity_poly.pdbx_strand_id
1 'polypeptide(L)'
;MNGSGSIETVGLDAGVHFDLSGNGFREKTGWISPENGLLVLDRNGDGIINDGSELFGNWTLLESGYAAANGFYALADFDDNGDGFIDTNDAIFSDLRIWRDLDQDGFSDQGELFTLEELGIARLSVNYENSNFVDAAGNEHRQVGSFITESGEERLLTDIWFQRNVTLTLPGEVLDVPQEIALLPDAVGYGNTYSLHQAMVRDETGTLQSLVEDFVAEADPNRRKNLVTDILFTWAGQTEADKNRFRGYEGLVDGRKIGVLEAFLGHEVGGPRGSGQDYARIFHGLYGQWEDAVFYQLMAGSHLADIFKLIPFTHDKETDIWTGQYEAASESIMENLIENPASAAILIPEYLRTVSGINPYAGTNLADATAALMAAGQGHNAAFTAYWQSLLESGDQETQRQFAEFMISGQMASILSDWTWGRNALVDVLSDPMMLSALRGHADIAGELADELFQSATVIRATPGNQTLHGHDGADIMTGHDEGINRLYGGAGDDLLIAG
;
A
#
# COMPACT_ATOMS: atom_id res chain seq x y z
N MET A 1 19.93 29.77 -13.62
CA MET A 1 21.28 30.20 -13.17
C MET A 1 22.33 30.11 -14.29
N ASN A 2 22.34 29.05 -15.09
CA ASN A 2 23.28 28.83 -16.21
C ASN A 2 22.97 29.60 -17.53
N GLY A 3 21.86 30.34 -17.62
CA GLY A 3 21.49 31.12 -18.82
C GLY A 3 20.99 30.28 -20.00
N SER A 4 20.60 29.02 -19.78
CA SER A 4 20.08 28.13 -20.84
C SER A 4 18.73 28.57 -21.44
N GLY A 5 17.98 29.42 -20.71
CA GLY A 5 16.64 29.85 -21.10
C GLY A 5 15.53 28.86 -20.71
N SER A 6 15.85 27.80 -19.97
CA SER A 6 14.89 26.85 -19.39
C SER A 6 15.26 26.50 -17.95
N ILE A 7 14.27 26.05 -17.19
CA ILE A 7 14.50 25.42 -15.88
C ILE A 7 14.35 23.91 -16.06
N GLU A 8 15.39 23.19 -15.68
CA GLU A 8 15.52 21.74 -15.81
C GLU A 8 15.19 21.07 -14.48
N THR A 9 14.49 19.94 -14.57
CA THR A 9 14.08 19.16 -13.41
C THR A 9 14.39 17.68 -13.63
N VAL A 10 14.40 16.92 -12.53
CA VAL A 10 14.47 15.46 -12.52
C VAL A 10 13.15 14.87 -12.02
N GLY A 11 12.85 13.64 -12.44
CA GLY A 11 11.64 12.92 -12.02
C GLY A 11 11.88 12.07 -10.77
N LEU A 12 10.84 11.33 -10.37
CA LEU A 12 10.89 10.44 -9.19
C LEU A 12 12.06 9.44 -9.24
N ASP A 13 12.47 8.99 -10.42
CA ASP A 13 13.57 8.02 -10.58
C ASP A 13 14.93 8.53 -10.09
N ALA A 14 15.09 9.85 -9.91
CA ALA A 14 16.28 10.42 -9.28
C ALA A 14 16.43 10.06 -7.79
N GLY A 15 15.32 9.68 -7.12
CA GLY A 15 15.37 9.21 -5.73
C GLY A 15 15.44 10.31 -4.67
N VAL A 16 15.24 11.58 -5.03
CA VAL A 16 15.21 12.70 -4.09
C VAL A 16 13.99 12.61 -3.17
N HIS A 17 14.18 12.88 -1.88
CA HIS A 17 13.11 12.96 -0.89
C HIS A 17 13.16 14.29 -0.16
N PHE A 18 12.04 15.02 -0.15
CA PHE A 18 11.91 16.31 0.53
C PHE A 18 10.52 16.47 1.12
N ASP A 19 10.40 17.07 2.30
CA ASP A 19 9.09 17.31 2.94
C ASP A 19 8.49 18.59 2.39
N LEU A 20 7.79 18.49 1.26
CA LEU A 20 7.19 19.67 0.64
C LEU A 20 6.01 20.20 1.46
N SER A 21 5.41 19.40 2.33
CA SER A 21 4.21 19.78 3.08
C SER A 21 4.48 20.31 4.50
N GLY A 22 5.71 20.15 5.00
CA GLY A 22 6.09 20.49 6.38
C GLY A 22 5.42 19.58 7.42
N ASN A 23 5.18 18.31 7.10
CA ASN A 23 4.50 17.37 7.98
C ASN A 23 5.45 16.42 8.76
N GLY A 24 6.76 16.58 8.58
CA GLY A 24 7.81 15.76 9.18
C GLY A 24 8.15 14.48 8.40
N PHE A 25 7.55 14.26 7.23
CA PHE A 25 7.80 13.13 6.35
C PHE A 25 8.23 13.62 4.96
N ARG A 26 9.40 13.17 4.53
CA ARG A 26 9.99 13.56 3.25
C ARG A 26 9.49 12.62 2.16
N GLU A 27 8.56 13.08 1.33
CA GLU A 27 8.06 12.31 0.20
C GLU A 27 9.09 12.20 -0.93
N LYS A 28 9.07 11.07 -1.65
CA LYS A 28 9.82 10.94 -2.90
C LYS A 28 9.25 11.92 -3.91
N THR A 29 10.09 12.80 -4.47
CA THR A 29 9.62 13.90 -5.32
C THR A 29 10.50 14.09 -6.56
N GLY A 30 9.91 14.64 -7.63
CA GLY A 30 10.69 15.27 -8.69
C GLY A 30 11.42 16.48 -8.12
N TRP A 31 12.50 16.91 -8.75
CA TRP A 31 13.38 17.90 -8.12
C TRP A 31 14.00 18.86 -9.12
N ILE A 32 14.53 19.98 -8.63
CA ILE A 32 15.29 20.92 -9.44
C ILE A 32 16.62 20.27 -9.88
N SER A 33 17.12 20.59 -11.08
CA SER A 33 18.47 20.14 -11.46
C SER A 33 19.57 20.99 -10.77
N PRO A 34 20.81 20.45 -10.62
CA PRO A 34 21.94 21.18 -10.00
C PRO A 34 22.35 22.47 -10.74
N GLU A 35 21.92 22.61 -12.00
CA GLU A 35 22.19 23.77 -12.85
C GLU A 35 21.25 24.96 -12.57
N ASN A 36 20.22 24.73 -11.76
CA ASN A 36 19.25 25.70 -11.32
C ASN A 36 19.26 25.83 -9.80
N GLY A 37 18.32 26.59 -9.24
CA GLY A 37 18.24 26.79 -7.80
C GLY A 37 16.84 27.20 -7.38
N LEU A 38 16.51 26.86 -6.14
CA LEU A 38 15.25 27.18 -5.48
C LEU A 38 15.40 28.50 -4.73
N LEU A 39 14.41 29.38 -4.84
CA LEU A 39 14.31 30.53 -3.96
C LEU A 39 13.79 30.06 -2.59
N VAL A 40 14.50 30.43 -1.52
CA VAL A 40 14.23 29.94 -0.17
C VAL A 40 14.38 31.06 0.86
N LEU A 41 13.73 30.85 2.00
CA LEU A 41 13.86 31.66 3.20
C LEU A 41 13.91 30.71 4.40
N ASP A 42 15.04 30.70 5.11
CA ASP A 42 15.18 30.01 6.40
C ASP A 42 14.29 30.73 7.42
N ARG A 43 13.11 30.17 7.69
CA ARG A 43 12.08 30.80 8.51
C ARG A 43 12.25 30.46 9.98
N ASN A 44 12.85 29.31 10.28
CA ASN A 44 13.04 28.84 11.64
C ASN A 44 14.41 29.28 12.23
N GLY A 45 15.34 29.74 11.39
CA GLY A 45 16.65 30.26 11.75
C GLY A 45 17.68 29.17 12.11
N ASP A 46 17.48 27.92 11.70
CA ASP A 46 18.38 26.81 11.99
C ASP A 46 19.55 26.69 10.97
N GLY A 47 19.51 27.47 9.89
CA GLY A 47 20.52 27.49 8.83
C GLY A 47 20.38 26.38 7.80
N ILE A 48 19.29 25.61 7.82
CA ILE A 48 19.02 24.46 6.97
C ILE A 48 17.62 24.58 6.39
N ILE A 49 17.49 24.55 5.06
CA ILE A 49 16.21 24.41 4.38
C ILE A 49 15.82 22.94 4.39
N ASN A 50 14.85 22.58 5.21
CA ASN A 50 14.47 21.18 5.45
C ASN A 50 13.01 20.85 5.13
N ASP A 51 12.16 21.85 4.89
CA ASP A 51 10.77 21.63 4.48
C ASP A 51 10.20 22.71 3.54
N GLY A 52 9.02 22.42 3.00
CA GLY A 52 8.32 23.29 2.05
C GLY A 52 7.77 24.58 2.64
N SER A 53 7.72 24.72 3.96
CA SER A 53 7.40 25.99 4.60
C SER A 53 8.50 27.03 4.41
N GLU A 54 9.73 26.60 4.10
CA GLU A 54 10.93 27.42 3.85
C GLU A 54 11.18 27.70 2.36
N LEU A 55 10.50 26.94 1.48
CA LEU A 55 10.42 27.24 0.05
C LEU A 55 9.40 28.36 -0.23
N PHE A 56 9.46 28.93 -1.44
CA PHE A 56 8.39 29.77 -1.97
C PHE A 56 7.45 28.92 -2.83
N GLY A 57 6.23 28.69 -2.35
CA GLY A 57 5.25 27.84 -3.01
C GLY A 57 3.88 27.88 -2.32
N ASN A 58 3.01 26.92 -2.64
CA ASN A 58 1.66 26.82 -2.06
C ASN A 58 1.65 26.36 -0.58
N TRP A 59 2.80 26.02 -0.02
CA TRP A 59 2.98 25.66 1.40
C TRP A 59 3.53 26.82 2.24
N THR A 60 3.90 27.93 1.60
CA THR A 60 4.35 29.12 2.31
C THR A 60 3.17 29.76 3.06
N LEU A 61 3.36 30.04 4.35
CA LEU A 61 2.40 30.78 5.17
C LEU A 61 2.54 32.29 4.91
N LEU A 62 1.44 32.94 4.52
CA LEU A 62 1.36 34.40 4.36
C LEU A 62 1.19 35.10 5.72
N GLU A 63 1.42 36.41 5.78
CA GLU A 63 1.18 37.26 6.97
C GLU A 63 -0.27 37.13 7.46
N SER A 64 -1.20 36.92 6.53
CA SER A 64 -2.62 36.66 6.83
C SER A 64 -2.89 35.39 7.63
N GLY A 65 -1.91 34.48 7.75
CA GLY A 65 -2.05 33.17 8.39
C GLY A 65 -2.65 32.09 7.48
N TYR A 66 -2.83 32.37 6.18
CA TYR A 66 -3.26 31.39 5.18
C TYR A 66 -2.08 30.96 4.31
N ALA A 67 -2.13 29.72 3.81
CA ALA A 67 -1.17 29.25 2.81
C ALA A 67 -1.31 30.03 1.49
N ALA A 68 -0.19 30.32 0.86
CA ALA A 68 -0.15 31.01 -0.43
C ALA A 68 -0.78 30.17 -1.54
N ALA A 69 -1.34 30.82 -2.56
CA ALA A 69 -1.87 30.11 -3.72
C ALA A 69 -0.77 29.55 -4.63
N ASN A 70 0.40 30.19 -4.65
CA ASN A 70 1.63 29.81 -5.35
C ASN A 70 2.81 30.64 -4.81
N GLY A 71 4.02 30.33 -5.25
CA GLY A 71 5.27 30.95 -4.83
C GLY A 71 5.41 32.42 -5.22
N PHE A 72 4.77 32.89 -6.29
CA PHE A 72 4.76 34.32 -6.61
C PHE A 72 3.84 35.11 -5.66
N TYR A 73 2.68 34.55 -5.29
CA TYR A 73 1.86 35.13 -4.23
C TYR A 73 2.60 35.16 -2.88
N ALA A 74 3.34 34.10 -2.56
CA ALA A 74 4.18 34.05 -1.38
C ALA A 74 5.27 35.13 -1.41
N LEU A 75 5.88 35.37 -2.59
CA LEU A 75 6.91 36.39 -2.76
C LEU A 75 6.33 37.82 -2.67
N ALA A 76 5.15 38.04 -3.25
CA ALA A 76 4.47 39.34 -3.23
C ALA A 76 4.07 39.80 -1.82
N ASP A 77 3.93 38.88 -0.87
CA ASP A 77 3.64 39.19 0.54
C ASP A 77 4.78 39.99 1.21
N PHE A 78 5.97 40.00 0.60
CA PHE A 78 7.15 40.72 1.07
C PHE A 78 7.50 41.97 0.24
N ASP A 79 6.66 42.37 -0.73
CA ASP A 79 6.84 43.61 -1.50
C ASP A 79 6.39 44.80 -0.65
N ASP A 80 7.29 45.30 0.21
CA ASP A 80 7.01 46.31 1.23
C ASP A 80 6.57 47.64 0.61
N ASN A 81 7.07 47.93 -0.59
CA ASN A 81 6.88 49.21 -1.26
C ASN A 81 5.82 49.16 -2.37
N GLY A 82 5.39 47.97 -2.79
CA GLY A 82 4.33 47.71 -3.76
C GLY A 82 4.71 48.05 -5.20
N ASP A 83 5.98 48.03 -5.56
CA ASP A 83 6.46 48.36 -6.90
C ASP A 83 6.51 47.15 -7.86
N GLY A 84 6.16 45.97 -7.35
CA GLY A 84 6.11 44.72 -8.11
C GLY A 84 7.45 43.99 -8.18
N PHE A 85 8.44 44.39 -7.39
CA PHE A 85 9.73 43.74 -7.29
C PHE A 85 10.09 43.47 -5.82
N ILE A 86 10.85 42.40 -5.60
CA ILE A 86 11.61 42.19 -4.37
C ILE A 86 13.06 42.56 -4.66
N ASP A 87 13.51 43.65 -4.06
CA ASP A 87 14.86 44.20 -4.21
C ASP A 87 15.41 44.80 -2.89
N THR A 88 16.54 45.50 -2.96
CA THR A 88 17.19 46.09 -1.77
C THR A 88 16.34 47.12 -1.01
N ASN A 89 15.20 47.56 -1.55
CA ASN A 89 14.24 48.43 -0.88
C ASN A 89 13.25 47.66 0.01
N ASP A 90 13.24 46.33 -0.05
CA ASP A 90 12.38 45.45 0.75
C ASP A 90 13.18 44.75 1.84
N ALA A 91 12.62 44.68 3.04
CA ALA A 91 13.35 44.18 4.21
C ALA A 91 13.80 42.72 4.06
N ILE A 92 13.03 41.91 3.33
CA ILE A 92 13.30 40.47 3.16
C ILE A 92 14.52 40.18 2.29
N PHE A 93 14.92 41.11 1.41
CA PHE A 93 15.82 40.80 0.30
C PHE A 93 17.19 40.28 0.75
N SER A 94 17.72 40.80 1.87
CA SER A 94 19.00 40.33 2.44
C SER A 94 18.94 38.94 3.06
N ASP A 95 17.73 38.44 3.36
CA ASP A 95 17.51 37.19 4.07
C ASP A 95 17.21 36.04 3.10
N LEU A 96 16.69 36.37 1.91
CA LEU A 96 16.48 35.39 0.85
C LEU A 96 17.79 34.70 0.43
N ARG A 97 17.69 33.42 0.10
CA ARG A 97 18.80 32.64 -0.48
C ARG A 97 18.33 31.93 -1.74
N ILE A 98 19.30 31.50 -2.53
CA ILE A 98 19.12 30.51 -3.58
C ILE A 98 19.77 29.22 -3.10
N TRP A 99 18.97 28.17 -2.95
CA TRP A 99 19.46 26.82 -2.69
C TRP A 99 19.72 26.12 -4.02
N ARG A 100 20.97 25.68 -4.21
CA ARG A 100 21.36 24.80 -5.30
C ARG A 100 21.78 23.46 -4.70
N ASP A 101 20.85 22.51 -4.73
CA ASP A 101 21.11 21.12 -4.35
C ASP A 101 22.02 20.47 -5.41
N LEU A 102 23.31 20.38 -5.11
CA LEU A 102 24.35 19.99 -6.05
C LEU A 102 24.53 18.49 -6.14
N ASP A 103 24.31 17.77 -5.05
CA ASP A 103 24.41 16.31 -4.98
C ASP A 103 23.06 15.59 -5.06
N GLN A 104 21.96 16.35 -5.07
CA GLN A 104 20.59 15.90 -5.27
C GLN A 104 20.08 15.01 -4.13
N ASP A 105 20.48 15.31 -2.90
CA ASP A 105 20.08 14.54 -1.73
C ASP A 105 18.83 15.08 -1.01
N GLY A 106 18.37 16.29 -1.40
CA GLY A 106 17.21 16.95 -0.80
C GLY A 106 17.49 17.58 0.56
N PHE A 107 18.74 17.86 0.92
CA PHE A 107 19.12 18.61 2.11
C PHE A 107 19.95 19.82 1.74
N SER A 108 19.71 20.97 2.37
CA SER A 108 20.57 22.12 2.11
C SER A 108 21.89 22.00 2.89
N ASP A 109 22.96 21.71 2.18
CA ASP A 109 24.27 21.52 2.78
C ASP A 109 25.13 22.79 2.80
N GLN A 110 26.23 22.73 3.57
CA GLN A 110 27.20 23.81 3.59
C GLN A 110 27.81 24.01 2.18
N GLY A 111 27.58 25.19 1.61
CA GLY A 111 28.07 25.55 0.26
C GLY A 111 27.02 25.46 -0.83
N GLU A 112 25.79 25.09 -0.49
CA GLU A 112 24.65 25.02 -1.41
C GLU A 112 23.70 26.22 -1.34
N LEU A 113 23.78 26.98 -0.25
CA LEU A 113 23.01 28.20 -0.05
C LEU A 113 23.83 29.42 -0.46
N PHE A 114 23.28 30.20 -1.39
CA PHE A 114 23.89 31.42 -1.91
C PHE A 114 22.99 32.62 -1.65
N THR A 115 23.57 33.76 -1.31
CA THR A 115 22.85 35.03 -1.30
C THR A 115 22.51 35.47 -2.73
N LEU A 116 21.50 36.34 -2.87
CA LEU A 116 21.15 36.92 -4.16
C LEU A 116 22.29 37.76 -4.74
N GLU A 117 23.00 38.50 -3.88
CA GLU A 117 24.17 39.31 -4.24
C GLU A 117 25.31 38.45 -4.79
N GLU A 118 25.64 37.32 -4.16
CA GLU A 118 26.68 36.39 -4.65
C GLU A 118 26.38 35.84 -6.05
N LEU A 119 25.10 35.72 -6.40
CA LEU A 119 24.65 35.28 -7.72
C LEU A 119 24.36 36.43 -8.69
N GLY A 120 24.61 37.68 -8.28
CA GLY A 120 24.38 38.87 -9.08
C GLY A 120 22.91 39.07 -9.45
N ILE A 121 21.98 38.69 -8.57
CA ILE A 121 20.54 38.91 -8.72
C ILE A 121 20.21 40.28 -8.13
N ALA A 122 19.73 41.21 -8.95
CA ALA A 122 19.41 42.56 -8.52
C ALA A 122 17.99 42.69 -7.97
N ARG A 123 17.03 42.00 -8.60
CA ARG A 123 15.61 42.03 -8.20
C ARG A 123 14.81 40.87 -8.76
N LEU A 124 13.79 40.44 -8.04
CA LEU A 124 12.84 39.40 -8.43
C LEU A 124 11.50 40.05 -8.81
N SER A 125 10.88 39.68 -9.93
CA SER A 125 9.52 40.13 -10.24
C SER A 125 8.50 39.29 -9.47
N VAL A 126 7.52 39.94 -8.85
CA VAL A 126 6.37 39.25 -8.23
C VAL A 126 5.25 38.98 -9.25
N ASN A 127 5.34 39.57 -10.44
CA ASN A 127 4.40 39.33 -11.53
C ASN A 127 4.75 38.05 -12.30
N TYR A 128 3.72 37.33 -12.75
CA TYR A 128 3.84 36.08 -13.48
C TYR A 128 2.72 35.89 -14.51
N GLU A 129 2.94 34.98 -15.45
CA GLU A 129 1.93 34.43 -16.36
C GLU A 129 1.65 32.97 -16.01
N ASN A 130 0.40 32.53 -16.23
CA ASN A 130 0.06 31.12 -16.04
C ASN A 130 0.50 30.29 -17.26
N SER A 131 1.00 29.09 -16.98
CA SER A 131 1.48 28.13 -17.96
C SER A 131 0.86 26.75 -17.69
N ASN A 132 0.69 25.98 -18.77
CA ASN A 132 0.27 24.58 -18.71
C ASN A 132 1.41 23.65 -19.17
N PHE A 133 2.65 24.14 -19.16
CA PHE A 133 3.82 23.36 -19.54
C PHE A 133 4.11 22.28 -18.49
N VAL A 134 4.31 21.07 -18.97
CA VAL A 134 4.77 19.92 -18.19
C VAL A 134 6.03 19.41 -18.88
N ASP A 135 7.10 19.27 -18.10
CA ASP A 135 8.38 18.81 -18.65
C ASP A 135 8.43 17.29 -18.83
N ALA A 136 9.56 16.79 -19.33
CA ALA A 136 9.76 15.37 -19.59
C ALA A 136 9.81 14.51 -18.31
N ALA A 137 10.08 15.12 -17.15
CA ALA A 137 10.05 14.47 -15.85
C ALA A 137 8.64 14.45 -15.23
N GLY A 138 7.66 15.10 -15.87
CA GLY A 138 6.28 15.19 -15.42
C GLY A 138 6.02 16.34 -14.45
N ASN A 139 7.01 17.19 -14.17
CA ASN A 139 6.85 18.33 -13.28
C ASN A 139 6.16 19.49 -14.02
N GLU A 140 5.23 20.17 -13.35
CA GLU A 140 4.41 21.21 -13.98
C GLU A 140 4.95 22.62 -13.69
N HIS A 141 5.20 23.41 -14.73
CA HIS A 141 5.68 24.79 -14.61
C HIS A 141 4.50 25.72 -14.73
N ARG A 142 3.86 26.04 -13.61
CA ARG A 142 2.51 26.62 -13.57
C ARG A 142 2.47 28.14 -13.61
N GLN A 143 3.40 28.81 -12.94
CA GLN A 143 3.55 30.27 -12.99
C GLN A 143 4.95 30.60 -13.46
N VAL A 144 5.04 31.44 -14.49
CA VAL A 144 6.30 31.82 -15.12
C VAL A 144 6.45 33.34 -15.04
N GLY A 145 7.52 33.78 -14.39
CA GLY A 145 7.90 35.19 -14.28
C GLY A 145 9.39 35.35 -14.56
N SER A 146 10.00 36.35 -13.95
CA SER A 146 11.41 36.65 -14.18
C SER A 146 12.12 37.26 -12.99
N PHE A 147 13.44 37.23 -13.04
CA PHE A 147 14.32 38.05 -12.21
C PHE A 147 15.30 38.81 -13.10
N ILE A 148 15.85 39.89 -12.57
CA ILE A 148 16.82 40.73 -13.28
C ILE A 148 18.15 40.66 -12.56
N THR A 149 19.22 40.42 -13.31
CA THR A 149 20.59 40.42 -12.79
C THR A 149 21.13 41.84 -12.64
N GLU A 150 22.23 42.01 -11.90
CA GLU A 150 22.94 43.29 -11.80
C GLU A 150 23.44 43.82 -13.15
N SER A 151 23.67 42.94 -14.13
CA SER A 151 24.02 43.33 -15.50
C SER A 151 22.81 43.80 -16.33
N GLY A 152 21.59 43.75 -15.76
CA GLY A 152 20.33 44.09 -16.42
C GLY A 152 19.78 42.99 -17.33
N GLU A 153 20.28 41.76 -17.22
CA GLU A 153 19.75 40.61 -17.96
C GLU A 153 18.49 40.08 -17.26
N GLU A 154 17.43 39.85 -18.02
CA GLU A 154 16.21 39.20 -17.53
C GLU A 154 16.33 37.68 -17.68
N ARG A 155 16.02 36.94 -16.62
CA ARG A 155 16.12 35.48 -16.54
C ARG A 155 14.86 34.87 -15.94
N LEU A 156 14.64 33.57 -16.19
CA LEU A 156 13.42 32.87 -15.78
C LEU A 156 13.34 32.68 -14.27
N LEU A 157 12.17 32.95 -13.70
CA LEU A 157 11.74 32.53 -12.37
C LEU A 157 10.43 31.76 -12.56
N THR A 158 10.27 30.57 -11.97
CA THR A 158 9.08 29.75 -12.19
C THR A 158 8.65 29.05 -10.92
N ASP A 159 7.34 28.93 -10.73
CA ASP A 159 6.71 28.07 -9.74
C ASP A 159 6.56 26.67 -10.36
N ILE A 160 7.18 25.67 -9.74
CA ILE A 160 7.19 24.28 -10.20
C ILE A 160 6.41 23.42 -9.22
N TRP A 161 5.44 22.68 -9.77
CA TRP A 161 4.69 21.66 -9.05
C TRP A 161 5.35 20.33 -9.36
N PHE A 162 6.21 19.89 -8.45
CA PHE A 162 6.90 18.61 -8.58
C PHE A 162 5.91 17.44 -8.53
N GLN A 163 6.22 16.39 -9.27
CA GLN A 163 5.62 15.08 -9.06
C GLN A 163 6.00 14.56 -7.68
N ARG A 164 5.10 13.84 -7.04
CA ARG A 164 5.27 13.35 -5.67
C ARG A 164 4.70 11.96 -5.52
N ASN A 165 5.42 11.12 -4.80
CA ASN A 165 4.89 9.88 -4.24
C ASN A 165 4.81 10.05 -2.72
N VAL A 166 3.63 10.47 -2.27
CA VAL A 166 3.35 10.77 -0.85
C VAL A 166 3.16 9.51 0.00
N THR A 167 3.19 8.31 -0.59
CA THR A 167 3.15 7.03 0.13
C THR A 167 4.56 6.54 0.45
N LEU A 168 5.52 6.76 -0.45
CA LEU A 168 6.93 6.43 -0.23
C LEU A 168 7.64 7.62 0.41
N THR A 169 7.69 7.59 1.74
CA THR A 169 8.24 8.68 2.55
C THR A 169 9.40 8.19 3.42
N LEU A 170 10.26 9.13 3.79
CA LEU A 170 11.29 8.94 4.80
C LEU A 170 11.00 9.86 5.99
N PRO A 171 11.11 9.39 7.24
CA PRO A 171 10.93 10.27 8.39
C PRO A 171 12.01 11.38 8.39
N GLY A 172 11.60 12.61 8.70
CA GLY A 172 12.51 13.75 8.87
C GLY A 172 13.39 13.62 10.12
N GLU A 173 12.91 12.89 11.13
CA GLU A 173 13.63 12.63 12.38
C GLU A 173 13.51 11.15 12.79
N VAL A 174 14.63 10.58 13.21
CA VAL A 174 14.70 9.23 13.77
C VAL A 174 15.23 9.32 15.19
N LEU A 175 14.47 8.81 16.16
CA LEU A 175 14.82 8.80 17.57
C LEU A 175 15.54 7.50 17.93
N ASP A 176 16.39 7.55 18.97
CA ASP A 176 17.01 6.36 19.53
C ASP A 176 15.93 5.39 20.05
N VAL A 177 15.96 4.14 19.59
CA VAL A 177 15.01 3.10 20.00
C VAL A 177 15.51 2.42 21.29
N PRO A 178 14.77 2.51 22.42
CA PRO A 178 15.11 1.82 23.66
C PRO A 178 15.17 0.30 23.48
N GLN A 179 15.96 -0.38 24.32
CA GLN A 179 16.19 -1.82 24.18
C GLN A 179 14.89 -2.63 24.32
N GLU A 180 13.97 -2.20 25.18
CA GLU A 180 12.66 -2.80 25.38
C GLU A 180 11.81 -2.81 24.10
N ILE A 181 11.83 -1.73 23.32
CA ILE A 181 11.13 -1.63 22.03
C ILE A 181 11.89 -2.43 20.97
N ALA A 182 13.22 -2.37 20.97
CA ALA A 182 14.07 -3.06 19.99
C ALA A 182 13.95 -4.60 20.04
N LEU A 183 13.42 -5.17 21.13
CA LEU A 183 13.14 -6.60 21.27
C LEU A 183 11.77 -7.02 20.71
N LEU A 184 10.89 -6.06 20.42
CA LEU A 184 9.57 -6.29 19.83
C LEU A 184 9.66 -6.33 18.30
N PRO A 185 8.71 -6.99 17.60
CA PRO A 185 8.65 -6.91 16.15
C PRO A 185 8.46 -5.44 15.68
N ASP A 186 9.12 -5.08 14.59
CA ASP A 186 8.92 -3.80 13.90
C ASP A 186 8.07 -4.01 12.64
N ALA A 187 7.47 -2.93 12.14
CA ALA A 187 6.81 -2.88 10.85
C ALA A 187 7.12 -1.54 10.15
N VAL A 188 7.33 -1.60 8.84
CA VAL A 188 7.65 -0.45 8.00
C VAL A 188 6.45 0.52 7.98
N GLY A 189 6.74 1.80 8.22
CA GLY A 189 5.79 2.89 8.05
C GLY A 189 5.78 3.40 6.61
N TYR A 190 4.63 3.92 6.18
CA TYR A 190 4.45 4.57 4.88
C TYR A 190 3.64 5.85 5.05
N GLY A 191 3.71 6.72 4.04
CA GLY A 191 2.98 7.98 4.05
C GLY A 191 3.34 8.83 5.27
N ASN A 192 2.36 9.13 6.10
CA ASN A 192 2.51 9.96 7.29
C ASN A 192 2.63 9.12 8.58
N THR A 193 3.13 7.89 8.46
CA THR A 193 3.37 7.00 9.61
C THR A 193 4.85 6.66 9.74
N TYR A 194 5.37 6.79 10.95
CA TYR A 194 6.68 6.27 11.31
C TYR A 194 6.67 4.73 11.31
N SER A 195 7.84 4.07 11.26
CA SER A 195 7.90 2.63 11.57
C SER A 195 7.31 2.35 12.95
N LEU A 196 6.85 1.12 13.18
CA LEU A 196 6.16 0.77 14.42
C LEU A 196 7.05 1.04 15.66
N HIS A 197 8.34 0.75 15.60
CA HIS A 197 9.32 1.11 16.62
C HIS A 197 9.38 2.61 16.86
N GLN A 198 9.52 3.40 15.80
CA GLN A 198 9.58 4.85 15.90
C GLN A 198 8.25 5.46 16.39
N ALA A 199 7.11 4.83 16.10
CA ALA A 199 5.81 5.20 16.63
C ALA A 199 5.68 4.85 18.11
N MET A 200 6.14 3.67 18.54
CA MET A 200 6.17 3.29 19.96
C MET A 200 7.04 4.24 20.79
N VAL A 201 8.20 4.63 20.26
CA VAL A 201 9.10 5.61 20.93
C VAL A 201 8.41 6.98 21.12
N ARG A 202 7.54 7.37 20.19
CA ARG A 202 6.82 8.65 20.22
C ARG A 202 5.48 8.59 20.96
N ASP A 203 4.97 7.41 21.26
CA ASP A 203 3.75 7.24 22.05
C ASP A 203 4.05 7.39 23.55
N GLU A 204 3.93 8.62 24.05
CA GLU A 204 4.11 8.94 25.47
C GLU A 204 3.17 8.16 26.41
N THR A 205 2.07 7.60 25.90
CA THR A 205 1.12 6.83 26.70
C THR A 205 1.59 5.39 26.93
N GLY A 206 2.49 4.87 26.08
CA GLY A 206 2.93 3.48 26.06
C GLY A 206 1.86 2.48 25.59
N THR A 207 0.72 2.96 25.07
CA THR A 207 -0.39 2.11 24.64
C THR A 207 0.00 1.25 23.44
N LEU A 208 0.66 1.84 22.45
CA LEU A 208 1.10 1.13 21.25
C LEU A 208 2.09 0.03 21.60
N GLN A 209 3.05 0.32 22.48
CA GLN A 209 4.00 -0.69 22.96
C GLN A 209 3.27 -1.84 23.67
N SER A 210 2.34 -1.54 24.57
CA SER A 210 1.55 -2.57 25.27
C SER A 210 0.77 -3.47 24.31
N LEU A 211 0.20 -2.91 23.24
CA LEU A 211 -0.53 -3.69 22.24
C LEU A 211 0.39 -4.65 21.46
N VAL A 212 1.61 -4.21 21.15
CA VAL A 212 2.60 -5.07 20.48
C VAL A 212 3.12 -6.15 21.43
N GLU A 213 3.35 -5.83 22.70
CA GLU A 213 3.68 -6.82 23.74
C GLU A 213 2.57 -7.87 23.90
N ASP A 214 1.31 -7.43 23.96
CA ASP A 214 0.14 -8.31 24.02
C ASP A 214 0.05 -9.20 22.78
N PHE A 215 0.31 -8.65 21.57
CA PHE A 215 0.37 -9.43 20.35
C PHE A 215 1.42 -10.53 20.41
N VAL A 216 2.63 -10.21 20.89
CA VAL A 216 3.74 -11.17 21.03
C VAL A 216 3.42 -12.27 22.06
N ALA A 217 2.69 -11.93 23.13
CA ALA A 217 2.35 -12.89 24.19
C ALA A 217 1.08 -13.72 23.90
N GLU A 218 0.22 -13.27 22.98
CA GLU A 218 -1.07 -13.90 22.69
C GLU A 218 -0.88 -15.24 21.98
N ALA A 219 -1.58 -16.27 22.44
CA ALA A 219 -1.54 -17.63 21.90
C ALA A 219 -2.72 -17.93 20.96
N ASP A 220 -3.85 -17.24 21.10
CA ASP A 220 -5.05 -17.41 20.27
C ASP A 220 -4.94 -16.62 18.94
N PRO A 221 -4.95 -17.30 17.77
CA PRO A 221 -4.87 -16.64 16.46
C PRO A 221 -5.97 -15.60 16.21
N ASN A 222 -7.19 -15.85 16.70
CA ASN A 222 -8.31 -14.94 16.49
C ASN A 222 -8.11 -13.65 17.29
N ARG A 223 -7.52 -13.75 18.48
CA ARG A 223 -7.16 -12.58 19.28
C ARG A 223 -5.98 -11.82 18.68
N ARG A 224 -4.95 -12.52 18.19
CA ARG A 224 -3.84 -11.89 17.44
C ARG A 224 -4.35 -11.07 16.27
N LYS A 225 -5.30 -11.59 15.50
CA LYS A 225 -5.92 -10.85 14.39
C LYS A 225 -6.55 -9.54 14.86
N ASN A 226 -7.33 -9.57 15.94
CA ASN A 226 -7.97 -8.37 16.48
C ASN A 226 -6.92 -7.37 17.03
N LEU A 227 -5.85 -7.86 17.67
CA LEU A 227 -4.77 -7.02 18.15
C LEU A 227 -4.08 -6.25 17.02
N VAL A 228 -3.91 -6.85 15.83
CA VAL A 228 -3.36 -6.10 14.67
C VAL A 228 -4.26 -4.94 14.26
N THR A 229 -5.59 -5.13 14.26
CA THR A 229 -6.53 -4.03 14.02
C THR A 229 -6.36 -2.91 15.07
N ASP A 230 -6.25 -3.27 16.35
CA ASP A 230 -6.08 -2.30 17.45
C ASP A 230 -4.71 -1.57 17.38
N ILE A 231 -3.65 -2.29 17.00
CA ILE A 231 -2.32 -1.74 16.72
C ILE A 231 -2.42 -0.73 15.59
N LEU A 232 -3.05 -1.07 14.46
CA LEU A 232 -3.19 -0.18 13.30
C LEU A 232 -3.97 1.10 13.66
N PHE A 233 -5.06 0.98 14.41
CA PHE A 233 -5.81 2.15 14.87
C PHE A 233 -4.96 3.04 15.77
N THR A 234 -4.27 2.47 16.74
CA THR A 234 -3.43 3.24 17.67
C THR A 234 -2.25 3.87 16.94
N TRP A 235 -1.58 3.13 16.06
CA TRP A 235 -0.44 3.55 15.26
C TRP A 235 -0.79 4.71 14.32
N ALA A 236 -1.97 4.67 13.70
CA ALA A 236 -2.48 5.74 12.83
C ALA A 236 -3.24 6.85 13.59
N GLY A 237 -3.21 6.86 14.93
CA GLY A 237 -3.86 7.89 15.76
C GLY A 237 -5.39 7.91 15.69
N GLN A 238 -6.02 6.79 15.30
CA GLN A 238 -7.47 6.68 15.15
C GLN A 238 -8.15 6.41 16.49
N THR A 239 -9.26 7.12 16.73
CA THR A 239 -10.03 7.04 17.98
C THR A 239 -11.44 6.51 17.74
N GLU A 240 -12.15 6.13 18.80
CA GLU A 240 -13.58 5.73 18.69
C GLU A 240 -14.47 6.84 18.10
N ALA A 241 -14.09 8.10 18.20
CA ALA A 241 -14.84 9.20 17.60
C ALA A 241 -14.82 9.14 16.06
N ASP A 242 -13.73 8.62 15.48
CA ASP A 242 -13.50 8.57 14.04
C ASP A 242 -14.31 7.45 13.35
N LYS A 243 -14.82 6.49 14.14
CA LYS A 243 -15.65 5.39 13.64
C LYS A 243 -16.83 5.89 12.80
N ASN A 244 -17.44 7.00 13.23
CA ASN A 244 -18.62 7.60 12.59
C ASN A 244 -18.28 8.84 11.75
N ARG A 245 -17.05 8.97 11.25
CA ARG A 245 -16.60 10.09 10.40
C ARG A 245 -17.53 10.30 9.20
N PHE A 246 -18.04 9.23 8.60
CA PHE A 246 -18.96 9.27 7.45
C PHE A 246 -20.41 9.07 7.87
N ARG A 247 -21.05 10.16 8.31
CA ARG A 247 -22.45 10.13 8.77
C ARG A 247 -23.40 9.55 7.71
N GLY A 248 -24.26 8.64 8.12
CA GLY A 248 -25.21 7.93 7.25
C GLY A 248 -24.66 6.67 6.59
N TYR A 249 -23.39 6.34 6.79
CA TYR A 249 -22.71 5.14 6.26
C TYR A 249 -22.15 4.24 7.37
N GLU A 250 -22.54 4.45 8.63
CA GLU A 250 -21.96 3.79 9.81
C GLU A 250 -22.15 2.26 9.80
N GLY A 251 -23.19 1.77 9.12
CA GLY A 251 -23.42 0.33 8.93
C GLY A 251 -22.63 -0.31 7.79
N LEU A 252 -21.91 0.50 7.00
CA LEU A 252 -21.16 0.05 5.82
C LEU A 252 -19.66 0.29 5.93
N VAL A 253 -19.22 1.37 6.59
CA VAL A 253 -17.81 1.77 6.67
C VAL A 253 -17.46 2.16 8.10
N ASP A 254 -16.37 1.58 8.62
CA ASP A 254 -15.73 2.10 9.84
C ASP A 254 -14.74 3.20 9.45
N GLY A 255 -15.02 4.44 9.85
CA GLY A 255 -14.20 5.60 9.46
C GLY A 255 -12.74 5.51 9.91
N ARG A 256 -12.44 4.75 10.97
CA ARG A 256 -11.06 4.53 11.46
C ARG A 256 -10.23 3.75 10.45
N LYS A 257 -10.82 2.75 9.79
CA LYS A 257 -10.13 1.98 8.75
C LYS A 257 -9.71 2.85 7.57
N ILE A 258 -10.56 3.83 7.22
CA ILE A 258 -10.20 4.83 6.21
C ILE A 258 -9.09 5.74 6.72
N GLY A 259 -9.15 6.20 7.97
CA GLY A 259 -8.07 7.00 8.56
C GLY A 259 -6.73 6.28 8.62
N VAL A 260 -6.71 4.96 8.90
CA VAL A 260 -5.50 4.13 8.77
C VAL A 260 -4.97 4.18 7.34
N LEU A 261 -5.82 3.89 6.34
CA LEU A 261 -5.40 3.93 4.95
C LEU A 261 -4.84 5.30 4.54
N GLU A 262 -5.50 6.39 4.94
CA GLU A 262 -5.04 7.75 4.64
C GLU A 262 -3.70 8.07 5.29
N ALA A 263 -3.47 7.62 6.52
CA ALA A 263 -2.20 7.77 7.21
C ALA A 263 -1.08 7.06 6.44
N PHE A 264 -1.28 5.80 6.04
CA PHE A 264 -0.27 5.03 5.31
C PHE A 264 -0.10 5.46 3.85
N LEU A 265 -1.15 5.99 3.21
CA LEU A 265 -1.07 6.52 1.84
C LEU A 265 -0.44 7.92 1.81
N GLY A 266 -0.48 8.66 2.92
CA GLY A 266 0.02 10.03 3.03
C GLY A 266 -0.94 11.09 2.49
N HIS A 267 -2.16 10.71 2.09
CA HIS A 267 -3.17 11.63 1.58
C HIS A 267 -4.61 11.18 1.89
N GLU A 268 -5.55 12.14 1.85
CA GLU A 268 -6.97 11.83 1.98
C GLU A 268 -7.49 11.04 0.77
N VAL A 269 -8.31 10.01 1.01
CA VAL A 269 -8.92 9.19 -0.05
C VAL A 269 -10.38 9.58 -0.32
N GLY A 270 -10.93 10.50 0.49
CA GLY A 270 -12.30 10.98 0.40
C GLY A 270 -13.33 9.99 0.93
N GLY A 271 -14.59 10.41 1.02
CA GLY A 271 -15.67 9.62 1.62
C GLY A 271 -16.61 8.91 0.64
N PRO A 272 -17.47 8.00 1.14
CA PRO A 272 -18.48 7.32 0.33
C PRO A 272 -19.44 8.31 -0.33
N ARG A 273 -19.91 7.96 -1.53
CA ARG A 273 -20.94 8.69 -2.28
C ARG A 273 -22.07 7.74 -2.66
N GLY A 274 -23.26 8.28 -2.91
CA GLY A 274 -24.41 7.46 -3.29
C GLY A 274 -24.77 6.43 -2.23
N SER A 275 -24.91 5.15 -2.61
CA SER A 275 -25.20 4.06 -1.66
C SER A 275 -24.01 3.69 -0.77
N GLY A 276 -22.78 4.06 -1.14
CA GLY A 276 -21.56 3.73 -0.41
C GLY A 276 -21.12 2.26 -0.50
N GLN A 277 -21.86 1.37 -1.18
CA GLN A 277 -21.55 -0.06 -1.23
C GLN A 277 -20.23 -0.36 -1.98
N ASP A 278 -20.03 0.25 -3.15
CA ASP A 278 -18.78 0.07 -3.91
C ASP A 278 -17.57 0.64 -3.17
N TYR A 279 -17.76 1.80 -2.54
CA TYR A 279 -16.74 2.40 -1.69
C TYR A 279 -16.36 1.45 -0.55
N ALA A 280 -17.35 0.96 0.20
CA ALA A 280 -17.11 0.02 1.31
C ALA A 280 -16.39 -1.25 0.83
N ARG A 281 -16.81 -1.85 -0.29
CA ARG A 281 -16.17 -3.05 -0.85
C ARG A 281 -14.70 -2.81 -1.20
N ILE A 282 -14.39 -1.72 -1.90
CA ILE A 282 -13.03 -1.41 -2.34
C ILE A 282 -12.13 -1.14 -1.13
N PHE A 283 -12.56 -0.24 -0.23
CA PHE A 283 -11.71 0.18 0.89
C PHE A 283 -11.60 -0.85 1.99
N HIS A 284 -12.60 -1.73 2.19
CA HIS A 284 -12.42 -2.90 3.06
C HIS A 284 -11.40 -3.89 2.48
N GLY A 285 -11.39 -4.09 1.16
CA GLY A 285 -10.38 -4.92 0.50
C GLY A 285 -8.97 -4.36 0.67
N LEU A 286 -8.79 -3.06 0.38
CA LEU A 286 -7.51 -2.37 0.57
C LEU A 286 -7.05 -2.40 2.02
N TYR A 287 -7.95 -2.12 2.97
CA TYR A 287 -7.62 -2.21 4.39
C TYR A 287 -7.19 -3.63 4.77
N GLY A 288 -7.87 -4.67 4.30
CA GLY A 288 -7.50 -6.06 4.55
C GLY A 288 -6.12 -6.41 4.01
N GLN A 289 -5.78 -5.98 2.79
CA GLN A 289 -4.46 -6.19 2.21
C GLN A 289 -3.35 -5.52 3.04
N TRP A 290 -3.58 -4.29 3.50
CA TRP A 290 -2.64 -3.59 4.38
C TRP A 290 -2.54 -4.25 5.76
N GLU A 291 -3.66 -4.67 6.34
CA GLU A 291 -3.69 -5.38 7.61
C GLU A 291 -2.89 -6.68 7.53
N ASP A 292 -3.01 -7.43 6.44
CA ASP A 292 -2.23 -8.66 6.22
C ASP A 292 -0.73 -8.36 6.01
N ALA A 293 -0.36 -7.24 5.38
CA ALA A 293 1.04 -6.82 5.24
C ALA A 293 1.69 -6.43 6.59
N VAL A 294 0.94 -5.79 7.48
CA VAL A 294 1.42 -5.51 8.85
C VAL A 294 1.43 -6.78 9.69
N PHE A 295 0.38 -7.61 9.59
CA PHE A 295 0.32 -8.93 10.24
C PHE A 295 1.52 -9.79 9.87
N TYR A 296 1.91 -9.80 8.60
CA TYR A 296 3.10 -10.47 8.10
C TYR A 296 4.36 -10.06 8.89
N GLN A 297 4.64 -8.75 8.94
CA GLN A 297 5.85 -8.22 9.58
C GLN A 297 5.88 -8.54 11.07
N LEU A 298 4.73 -8.40 11.74
CA LEU A 298 4.60 -8.74 13.16
C LEU A 298 4.83 -10.22 13.42
N MET A 299 4.20 -11.11 12.65
CA MET A 299 4.36 -12.57 12.81
C MET A 299 5.77 -13.04 12.48
N ALA A 300 6.37 -12.54 11.39
CA ALA A 300 7.73 -12.86 10.98
C ALA A 300 8.78 -12.32 11.97
N GLY A 301 8.46 -11.23 12.69
CA GLY A 301 9.29 -10.70 13.77
C GLY A 301 9.05 -11.35 15.15
N SER A 302 8.03 -12.21 15.30
CA SER A 302 7.66 -12.80 16.58
C SER A 302 7.33 -14.31 16.48
N HIS A 303 6.04 -14.67 16.43
CA HIS A 303 5.53 -16.04 16.51
C HIS A 303 6.11 -17.00 15.47
N LEU A 304 6.45 -16.49 14.29
CA LEU A 304 7.00 -17.26 13.17
C LEU A 304 8.45 -16.89 12.85
N ALA A 305 9.15 -16.17 13.73
CA ALA A 305 10.51 -15.72 13.45
C ALA A 305 11.48 -16.85 13.11
N ASP A 306 11.37 -18.00 13.80
CA ASP A 306 12.25 -19.14 13.52
C ASP A 306 11.90 -19.85 12.20
N ILE A 307 10.62 -19.85 11.80
CA ILE A 307 10.19 -20.37 10.50
C ILE A 307 10.67 -19.43 9.37
N PHE A 308 10.49 -18.12 9.53
CA PHE A 308 10.87 -17.15 8.51
C PHE A 308 12.39 -17.02 8.30
N LYS A 309 13.21 -17.34 9.31
CA LYS A 309 14.67 -17.49 9.15
C LYS A 309 15.07 -18.59 8.17
N LEU A 310 14.20 -19.57 7.92
CA LEU A 310 14.44 -20.67 6.99
C LEU A 310 14.10 -20.31 5.54
N ILE A 311 13.57 -19.10 5.29
CA ILE A 311 13.08 -18.66 3.98
C ILE A 311 14.05 -17.63 3.42
N PRO A 312 15.03 -18.02 2.60
CA PRO A 312 15.86 -17.04 1.90
C PRO A 312 15.02 -16.35 0.81
N PHE A 313 15.15 -15.03 0.73
CA PHE A 313 14.45 -14.19 -0.24
C PHE A 313 15.38 -13.70 -1.35
N THR A 314 14.86 -13.66 -2.58
CA THR A 314 15.54 -13.09 -3.76
C THR A 314 14.71 -11.95 -4.34
N HIS A 315 15.37 -10.85 -4.70
CA HIS A 315 14.76 -9.68 -5.34
C HIS A 315 14.98 -9.72 -6.85
N ASP A 316 13.90 -9.66 -7.61
CA ASP A 316 13.94 -9.40 -9.04
C ASP A 316 13.90 -7.88 -9.28
N LYS A 317 15.00 -7.34 -9.80
CA LYS A 317 15.15 -5.89 -10.05
C LYS A 317 14.35 -5.37 -11.23
N GLU A 318 13.89 -6.24 -12.14
CA GLU A 318 13.10 -5.82 -13.30
C GLU A 318 11.62 -5.70 -12.93
N THR A 319 11.12 -6.64 -12.13
CA THR A 319 9.72 -6.66 -11.69
C THR A 319 9.49 -6.02 -10.33
N ASP A 320 10.57 -5.74 -9.58
CA ASP A 320 10.58 -5.28 -8.19
C ASP A 320 9.86 -6.23 -7.22
N ILE A 321 9.85 -7.53 -7.55
CA ILE A 321 9.18 -8.57 -6.76
C ILE A 321 10.21 -9.34 -5.92
N TRP A 322 9.90 -9.53 -4.64
CA TRP A 322 10.61 -10.43 -3.75
C TRP A 322 9.96 -11.82 -3.74
N THR A 323 10.76 -12.87 -3.89
CA THR A 323 10.31 -14.28 -3.86
C THR A 323 11.10 -15.07 -2.83
N GLY A 324 10.39 -15.81 -1.97
CA GLY A 324 10.97 -16.69 -0.94
C GLY A 324 11.19 -18.12 -1.44
N GLN A 325 12.16 -18.83 -0.85
CA GLN A 325 12.33 -20.28 -1.01
C GLN A 325 11.80 -21.00 0.23
N TYR A 326 10.75 -21.79 0.07
CA TYR A 326 9.90 -22.24 1.19
C TYR A 326 10.13 -23.69 1.63
N GLU A 327 11.05 -24.42 0.99
CA GLU A 327 11.26 -25.85 1.21
C GLU A 327 11.65 -26.16 2.66
N ALA A 328 12.68 -25.50 3.19
CA ALA A 328 13.17 -25.76 4.55
C ALA A 328 12.14 -25.36 5.63
N ALA A 329 11.44 -24.24 5.43
CA ALA A 329 10.36 -23.81 6.32
C ALA A 329 9.21 -24.82 6.31
N SER A 330 8.82 -25.30 5.13
CA SER A 330 7.76 -26.28 4.96
C SER A 330 8.10 -27.64 5.58
N GLU A 331 9.34 -28.11 5.44
CA GLU A 331 9.83 -29.31 6.13
C GLU A 331 9.73 -29.15 7.66
N SER A 332 10.18 -28.02 8.21
CA SER A 332 10.10 -27.76 9.66
C SER A 332 8.65 -27.74 10.18
N ILE A 333 7.73 -27.13 9.44
CA ILE A 333 6.29 -27.13 9.77
C ILE A 333 5.73 -28.55 9.74
N MET A 334 6.13 -29.35 8.74
CA MET A 334 5.69 -30.74 8.63
C MET A 334 6.24 -31.65 9.74
N GLU A 335 7.48 -31.44 10.16
CA GLU A 335 8.04 -32.11 11.35
C GLU A 335 7.23 -31.75 12.60
N ASN A 336 6.90 -30.47 12.79
CA ASN A 336 6.05 -30.03 13.91
C ASN A 336 4.67 -30.69 13.87
N LEU A 337 4.07 -30.84 12.69
CA LEU A 337 2.78 -31.52 12.52
C LEU A 337 2.81 -32.97 13.01
N ILE A 338 3.91 -33.68 12.75
CA ILE A 338 4.05 -35.08 13.16
C ILE A 338 4.25 -35.18 14.68
N GLU A 339 5.06 -34.30 15.25
CA GLU A 339 5.37 -34.31 16.67
C GLU A 339 4.23 -33.77 17.52
N ASN A 340 3.55 -32.71 17.05
CA ASN A 340 2.55 -31.94 17.77
C ASN A 340 1.33 -31.58 16.89
N PRO A 341 0.48 -32.56 16.50
CA PRO A 341 -0.60 -32.33 15.54
C PRO A 341 -1.57 -31.19 15.87
N ALA A 342 -1.90 -31.01 17.16
CA ALA A 342 -2.78 -29.94 17.62
C ALA A 342 -2.16 -28.55 17.48
N SER A 343 -0.84 -28.43 17.61
CA SER A 343 -0.12 -27.16 17.40
C SER A 343 -0.06 -26.81 15.92
N ALA A 344 0.13 -27.81 15.06
CA ALA A 344 0.19 -27.59 13.62
C ALA A 344 -1.15 -27.21 12.98
N ALA A 345 -2.28 -27.63 13.56
CA ALA A 345 -3.63 -27.14 13.25
C ALA A 345 -3.75 -25.61 13.30
N ILE A 346 -2.93 -24.96 14.12
CA ILE A 346 -2.88 -23.51 14.27
C ILE A 346 -1.75 -22.92 13.41
N LEU A 347 -0.57 -23.56 13.44
CA LEU A 347 0.64 -23.06 12.78
C LEU A 347 0.49 -22.92 11.25
N ILE A 348 -0.09 -23.91 10.57
CA ILE A 348 -0.15 -23.92 9.10
C ILE A 348 -1.05 -22.78 8.56
N PRO A 349 -2.31 -22.59 9.05
CA PRO A 349 -3.13 -21.46 8.61
C PRO A 349 -2.47 -20.11 8.86
N GLU A 350 -1.84 -19.93 10.03
CA GLU A 350 -1.15 -18.68 10.36
C GLU A 350 0.08 -18.45 9.49
N TYR A 351 0.86 -19.49 9.21
CA TYR A 351 1.98 -19.41 8.28
C TYR A 351 1.53 -18.98 6.89
N LEU A 352 0.50 -19.62 6.34
CA LEU A 352 -0.02 -19.28 5.01
C LEU A 352 -0.57 -17.85 4.94
N ARG A 353 -1.32 -17.42 5.95
CA ARG A 353 -1.78 -16.02 6.05
C ARG A 353 -0.61 -15.04 6.18
N THR A 354 0.42 -15.41 6.95
CA THR A 354 1.62 -14.58 7.09
C THR A 354 2.35 -14.45 5.75
N VAL A 355 2.44 -15.53 4.97
CA VAL A 355 3.03 -15.51 3.62
C VAL A 355 2.20 -14.66 2.66
N SER A 356 0.86 -14.70 2.73
CA SER A 356 0.01 -13.86 1.86
C SER A 356 0.22 -12.36 2.09
N GLY A 357 0.67 -11.96 3.28
CA GLY A 357 1.02 -10.58 3.59
C GLY A 357 2.36 -10.08 3.04
N ILE A 358 3.26 -10.96 2.56
CA ILE A 358 4.56 -10.56 1.98
C ILE A 358 4.36 -9.68 0.75
N ASN A 359 3.42 -10.07 -0.11
CA ASN A 359 2.98 -9.28 -1.25
C ASN A 359 1.49 -9.55 -1.49
N PRO A 360 0.58 -8.79 -0.84
CA PRO A 360 -0.85 -9.01 -0.98
C PRO A 360 -1.38 -8.68 -2.39
N TYR A 361 -0.53 -8.11 -3.26
CA TYR A 361 -0.85 -7.76 -4.64
C TYR A 361 -0.38 -8.80 -5.65
N ALA A 362 0.48 -9.75 -5.25
CA ALA A 362 0.98 -10.83 -6.09
C ALA A 362 0.98 -12.18 -5.36
N GLY A 363 0.21 -13.15 -5.89
CA GLY A 363 0.04 -14.47 -5.26
C GLY A 363 1.25 -15.41 -5.30
N THR A 364 2.39 -14.99 -5.86
CA THR A 364 3.55 -15.86 -6.10
C THR A 364 4.09 -16.51 -4.82
N ASN A 365 4.32 -15.73 -3.78
CA ASN A 365 4.87 -16.24 -2.52
C ASN A 365 3.94 -17.25 -1.82
N LEU A 366 2.63 -16.94 -1.80
CA LEU A 366 1.63 -17.85 -1.23
C LEU A 366 1.60 -19.17 -2.00
N ALA A 367 1.71 -19.11 -3.31
CA ALA A 367 1.74 -20.28 -4.17
C ALA A 367 2.96 -21.16 -3.92
N ASP A 368 4.14 -20.55 -3.87
CA ASP A 368 5.39 -21.26 -3.70
C ASP A 368 5.45 -21.90 -2.31
N ALA A 369 5.00 -21.19 -1.27
CA ALA A 369 4.86 -21.73 0.08
C ALA A 369 3.87 -22.89 0.15
N THR A 370 2.73 -22.77 -0.56
CA THR A 370 1.72 -23.82 -0.68
C THR A 370 2.30 -25.06 -1.35
N ALA A 371 2.97 -24.88 -2.49
CA ALA A 371 3.59 -25.98 -3.23
C ALA A 371 4.65 -26.70 -2.39
N ALA A 372 5.49 -25.94 -1.66
CA ALA A 372 6.50 -26.50 -0.77
C ALA A 372 5.90 -27.30 0.39
N LEU A 373 4.83 -26.80 1.04
CA LEU A 373 4.11 -27.54 2.08
C LEU A 373 3.53 -28.85 1.56
N MET A 374 2.93 -28.83 0.37
CA MET A 374 2.36 -30.01 -0.25
C MET A 374 3.44 -31.04 -0.59
N ALA A 375 4.58 -30.59 -1.11
CA ALA A 375 5.74 -31.45 -1.41
C ALA A 375 6.31 -32.09 -0.12
N ALA A 376 6.49 -31.31 0.94
CA ALA A 376 6.93 -31.82 2.23
C ALA A 376 5.91 -32.83 2.81
N GLY A 377 4.61 -32.55 2.66
CA GLY A 377 3.51 -33.43 3.05
C GLY A 377 3.53 -34.81 2.40
N GLN A 378 4.00 -34.92 1.15
CA GLN A 378 4.13 -36.22 0.46
C GLN A 378 5.13 -37.17 1.13
N GLY A 379 6.18 -36.63 1.77
CA GLY A 379 7.10 -37.40 2.60
C GLY A 379 6.46 -37.96 3.87
N HIS A 380 5.31 -37.41 4.28
CA HIS A 380 4.66 -37.64 5.57
C HIS A 380 3.15 -37.93 5.43
N ASN A 381 2.78 -38.67 4.37
CA ASN A 381 1.40 -38.89 3.90
C ASN A 381 0.36 -39.13 5.00
N ALA A 382 0.61 -40.03 5.97
CA ALA A 382 -0.41 -40.38 6.97
C ALA A 382 -0.77 -39.23 7.94
N ALA A 383 0.23 -38.48 8.41
CA ALA A 383 0.02 -37.36 9.33
C ALA A 383 -0.58 -36.16 8.61
N PHE A 384 -0.08 -35.86 7.40
CA PHE A 384 -0.61 -34.80 6.55
C PHE A 384 -2.06 -35.07 6.14
N THR A 385 -2.39 -36.31 5.78
CA THR A 385 -3.77 -36.73 5.50
C THR A 385 -4.68 -36.55 6.71
N ALA A 386 -4.26 -37.01 7.89
CA ALA A 386 -5.07 -36.89 9.11
C ALA A 386 -5.30 -35.42 9.51
N TYR A 387 -4.29 -34.57 9.31
CA TYR A 387 -4.40 -33.13 9.49
C TYR A 387 -5.47 -32.51 8.60
N TRP A 388 -5.40 -32.73 7.29
CA TRP A 388 -6.39 -32.15 6.37
C TRP A 388 -7.80 -32.66 6.66
N GLN A 389 -7.96 -33.95 6.96
CA GLN A 389 -9.27 -34.49 7.38
C GLN A 389 -9.78 -33.80 8.65
N SER A 390 -8.92 -33.55 9.64
CA SER A 390 -9.33 -32.87 10.87
C SER A 390 -9.79 -31.43 10.66
N LEU A 391 -9.19 -30.69 9.73
CA LEU A 391 -9.63 -29.33 9.40
C LEU A 391 -11.01 -29.33 8.76
N LEU A 392 -11.26 -30.29 7.87
CA LEU A 392 -12.55 -30.46 7.22
C LEU A 392 -13.65 -30.82 8.22
N GLU A 393 -13.32 -31.64 9.21
CA GLU A 393 -14.25 -32.06 10.26
C GLU A 393 -14.35 -31.07 11.43
N SER A 394 -13.50 -30.03 11.48
CA SER A 394 -13.40 -29.10 12.62
C SER A 394 -14.67 -28.27 12.86
N GLY A 395 -15.47 -28.04 11.82
CA GLY A 395 -16.65 -27.17 11.86
C GLY A 395 -16.35 -25.68 11.99
N ASP A 396 -15.07 -25.28 12.01
CA ASP A 396 -14.67 -23.86 11.99
C ASP A 396 -14.77 -23.31 10.57
N GLN A 397 -15.80 -22.50 10.33
CA GLN A 397 -16.12 -21.98 9.00
C GLN A 397 -14.98 -21.14 8.39
N GLU A 398 -14.18 -20.47 9.22
CA GLU A 398 -13.08 -19.62 8.74
C GLU A 398 -11.88 -20.45 8.29
N THR A 399 -11.47 -21.43 9.11
CA THR A 399 -10.42 -22.41 8.73
C THR A 399 -10.83 -23.21 7.50
N GLN A 400 -12.10 -23.63 7.42
CA GLN A 400 -12.63 -24.32 6.24
C GLN A 400 -12.67 -23.40 5.01
N ARG A 401 -13.03 -22.12 5.15
CA ARG A 401 -12.98 -21.11 4.07
C ARG A 401 -11.57 -20.89 3.56
N GLN A 402 -10.60 -20.65 4.45
CA GLN A 402 -9.19 -20.49 4.09
C GLN A 402 -8.65 -21.74 3.39
N PHE A 403 -9.06 -22.93 3.83
CA PHE A 403 -8.76 -24.18 3.14
C PHE A 403 -9.32 -24.21 1.72
N ALA A 404 -10.58 -23.82 1.52
CA ALA A 404 -11.18 -23.84 0.18
C ALA A 404 -10.57 -22.78 -0.75
N GLU A 405 -10.30 -21.57 -0.27
CA GLU A 405 -9.61 -20.51 -1.03
C GLU A 405 -8.20 -20.97 -1.45
N PHE A 406 -7.49 -21.65 -0.54
CA PHE A 406 -6.20 -22.29 -0.81
C PHE A 406 -6.29 -23.37 -1.90
N MET A 407 -7.25 -24.30 -1.79
CA MET A 407 -7.43 -25.40 -2.74
C MET A 407 -7.85 -24.96 -4.15
N ILE A 408 -8.50 -23.79 -4.27
CA ILE A 408 -9.08 -23.28 -5.53
C ILE A 408 -8.14 -22.28 -6.22
N SER A 409 -7.03 -21.89 -5.58
CA SER A 409 -6.01 -21.04 -6.21
C SER A 409 -5.49 -21.68 -7.51
N GLY A 410 -5.33 -20.88 -8.58
CA GLY A 410 -5.02 -21.36 -9.94
C GLY A 410 -3.72 -22.15 -10.09
N GLN A 411 -2.88 -22.19 -9.06
CA GLN A 411 -1.63 -22.95 -9.02
C GLN A 411 -1.79 -24.40 -8.54
N MET A 412 -2.95 -24.77 -7.98
CA MET A 412 -3.20 -26.13 -7.45
C MET A 412 -3.56 -27.17 -8.53
N ALA A 413 -4.00 -26.74 -9.72
CA ALA A 413 -4.44 -27.65 -10.78
C ALA A 413 -3.32 -28.61 -11.25
N SER A 414 -2.08 -28.13 -11.34
CA SER A 414 -0.91 -28.96 -11.71
C SER A 414 -0.50 -29.93 -10.60
N ILE A 415 -0.50 -29.47 -9.34
CA ILE A 415 -0.15 -30.28 -8.16
C ILE A 415 -1.17 -31.41 -7.91
N LEU A 416 -2.47 -31.13 -8.07
CA LEU A 416 -3.55 -32.12 -7.91
C LEU A 416 -3.61 -33.15 -9.06
N SER A 417 -3.02 -32.82 -10.21
CA SER A 417 -2.92 -33.73 -11.37
C SER A 417 -2.05 -34.97 -11.07
N ASP A 418 -1.08 -34.86 -10.15
CA ASP A 418 -0.19 -35.95 -9.74
C ASP A 418 -0.58 -36.58 -8.39
N TRP A 419 -1.48 -35.95 -7.63
CA TRP A 419 -1.93 -36.44 -6.32
C TRP A 419 -3.35 -37.02 -6.36
N THR A 420 -3.47 -38.29 -6.77
CA THR A 420 -4.75 -38.98 -7.00
C THR A 420 -5.68 -39.01 -5.77
N TRP A 421 -5.12 -38.95 -4.56
CA TRP A 421 -5.87 -39.00 -3.31
C TRP A 421 -6.34 -37.61 -2.83
N GLY A 422 -5.53 -36.56 -2.98
CA GLY A 422 -5.94 -35.18 -2.69
C GLY A 422 -7.08 -34.70 -3.58
N ARG A 423 -7.16 -35.22 -4.80
CA ARG A 423 -8.31 -35.03 -5.70
C ARG A 423 -9.61 -35.59 -5.12
N ASN A 424 -9.57 -36.75 -4.47
CA ASN A 424 -10.74 -37.37 -3.84
C ASN A 424 -11.13 -36.65 -2.53
N ALA A 425 -10.15 -36.22 -1.73
CA ALA A 425 -10.40 -35.41 -0.54
C ALA A 425 -11.06 -34.07 -0.91
N LEU A 426 -10.62 -33.39 -1.98
CA LEU A 426 -11.25 -32.15 -2.46
C LEU A 426 -12.71 -32.34 -2.92
N VAL A 427 -13.01 -33.47 -3.56
CA VAL A 427 -14.38 -33.83 -3.95
C VAL A 427 -15.30 -34.04 -2.74
N ASP A 428 -14.80 -34.63 -1.66
CA ASP A 428 -15.55 -34.83 -0.40
C ASP A 428 -15.79 -33.50 0.35
N VAL A 429 -14.95 -32.48 0.14
CA VAL A 429 -15.06 -31.15 0.77
C VAL A 429 -16.03 -30.24 0.04
N LEU A 430 -15.96 -30.25 -1.29
CA LEU A 430 -16.81 -29.43 -2.16
C LEU A 430 -18.24 -29.97 -2.27
N SER A 431 -18.52 -31.14 -1.68
CA SER A 431 -19.85 -31.72 -1.56
C SER A 431 -20.56 -31.38 -0.23
N ASP A 432 -19.92 -30.62 0.67
CA ASP A 432 -20.56 -30.06 1.87
C ASP A 432 -21.37 -28.78 1.56
N PRO A 433 -22.69 -28.73 1.84
CA PRO A 433 -23.56 -27.58 1.56
C PRO A 433 -23.13 -26.26 2.25
N MET A 434 -22.48 -26.33 3.41
CA MET A 434 -22.03 -25.16 4.18
C MET A 434 -20.82 -24.51 3.51
N MET A 435 -19.90 -25.33 3.00
CA MET A 435 -18.73 -24.91 2.20
C MET A 435 -19.13 -24.25 0.88
N LEU A 436 -20.13 -24.84 0.21
CA LEU A 436 -20.69 -24.30 -1.01
C LEU A 436 -21.29 -22.90 -0.82
N SER A 437 -21.81 -22.60 0.38
CA SER A 437 -22.38 -21.29 0.71
C SER A 437 -21.32 -20.21 1.00
N ALA A 438 -20.21 -20.59 1.66
CA ALA A 438 -19.08 -19.70 1.92
C ALA A 438 -18.36 -19.31 0.61
N LEU A 439 -18.26 -20.23 -0.34
CA LEU A 439 -17.66 -20.00 -1.66
C LEU A 439 -18.53 -19.11 -2.59
N ARG A 440 -19.86 -19.14 -2.44
CA ARG A 440 -20.79 -18.29 -3.22
C ARG A 440 -20.69 -16.79 -2.90
N GLY A 441 -20.09 -16.40 -1.78
CA GLY A 441 -19.89 -15.00 -1.39
C GLY A 441 -18.73 -14.29 -2.10
N HIS A 442 -17.86 -15.03 -2.79
CA HIS A 442 -16.61 -14.56 -3.39
C HIS A 442 -16.51 -14.89 -4.90
N ALA A 443 -17.60 -14.67 -5.63
CA ALA A 443 -17.85 -15.16 -7.00
C ALA A 443 -16.87 -14.70 -8.12
N ASP A 444 -15.78 -14.00 -7.82
CA ASP A 444 -14.82 -13.52 -8.83
C ASP A 444 -13.62 -14.46 -9.09
N ILE A 445 -13.47 -15.58 -8.38
CA ILE A 445 -12.25 -16.42 -8.48
C ILE A 445 -12.47 -17.84 -9.07
N ALA A 446 -13.71 -18.31 -9.22
CA ALA A 446 -13.99 -19.71 -9.58
C ALA A 446 -14.38 -19.93 -11.06
N GLY A 447 -13.74 -19.25 -12.01
CA GLY A 447 -14.12 -19.34 -13.42
C GLY A 447 -13.63 -20.60 -14.15
N GLU A 448 -12.44 -21.11 -13.81
CA GLU A 448 -11.82 -22.21 -14.58
C GLU A 448 -11.69 -23.52 -13.80
N LEU A 449 -11.55 -23.47 -12.46
CA LEU A 449 -11.46 -24.69 -11.63
C LEU A 449 -12.85 -25.29 -11.29
N ALA A 450 -13.91 -24.50 -11.40
CA ALA A 450 -15.28 -25.00 -11.27
C ALA A 450 -15.65 -25.98 -12.41
N ASP A 451 -15.12 -25.75 -13.61
CA ASP A 451 -15.44 -26.54 -14.80
C ASP A 451 -14.86 -27.96 -14.79
N GLU A 452 -13.81 -28.25 -13.98
CA GLU A 452 -13.23 -29.59 -13.86
C GLU A 452 -13.69 -30.38 -12.62
N LEU A 453 -14.20 -29.71 -11.57
CA LEU A 453 -14.49 -30.33 -10.26
C LEU A 453 -15.99 -30.63 -10.00
N PHE A 454 -16.94 -29.93 -10.62
CA PHE A 454 -18.36 -30.06 -10.29
C PHE A 454 -19.14 -31.01 -11.22
N GLN A 455 -19.03 -32.33 -11.02
CA GLN A 455 -19.88 -33.32 -11.71
C GLN A 455 -21.34 -33.40 -11.20
N SER A 456 -21.89 -32.34 -10.60
CA SER A 456 -23.31 -32.32 -10.17
C SER A 456 -24.06 -30.99 -10.35
N ALA A 457 -23.40 -29.94 -10.83
CA ALA A 457 -24.06 -28.74 -11.33
C ALA A 457 -23.37 -28.36 -12.64
N THR A 458 -24.11 -28.34 -13.74
CA THR A 458 -23.51 -28.17 -15.07
C THR A 458 -23.67 -26.72 -15.50
N VAL A 459 -22.55 -25.98 -15.56
CA VAL A 459 -22.53 -24.62 -16.13
C VAL A 459 -21.84 -24.68 -17.49
N ILE A 460 -22.53 -24.25 -18.56
CA ILE A 460 -21.96 -24.21 -19.91
C ILE A 460 -22.19 -22.85 -20.56
N ARG A 461 -21.13 -22.31 -21.15
CA ARG A 461 -21.23 -21.23 -22.16
C ARG A 461 -21.31 -21.83 -23.55
N ALA A 462 -22.41 -21.56 -24.25
CA ALA A 462 -22.63 -22.01 -25.62
C ALA A 462 -21.71 -21.29 -26.61
N THR A 463 -21.12 -22.02 -27.55
CA THR A 463 -20.48 -21.44 -28.74
C THR A 463 -21.52 -21.11 -29.81
N PRO A 464 -21.21 -20.25 -30.81
CA PRO A 464 -22.13 -19.94 -31.91
C PRO A 464 -22.74 -21.19 -32.57
N GLY A 465 -24.04 -21.18 -32.82
CA GLY A 465 -24.81 -22.30 -33.37
C GLY A 465 -25.81 -22.92 -32.39
N ASN A 466 -26.55 -23.94 -32.85
CA ASN A 466 -27.57 -24.60 -32.02
C ASN A 466 -26.89 -25.55 -31.02
N GLN A 467 -27.09 -25.30 -29.72
CA GLN A 467 -26.55 -26.15 -28.66
C GLN A 467 -27.65 -26.84 -27.86
N THR A 468 -27.36 -28.02 -27.32
CA THR A 468 -28.27 -28.76 -26.44
C THR A 468 -27.49 -29.32 -25.25
N LEU A 469 -27.90 -28.93 -24.05
CA LEU A 469 -27.36 -29.41 -22.78
C LEU A 469 -28.36 -30.34 -22.10
N HIS A 470 -27.86 -31.50 -21.62
CA HIS A 470 -28.58 -32.44 -20.78
C HIS A 470 -27.91 -32.47 -19.41
N GLY A 471 -28.56 -31.87 -18.42
CA GLY A 471 -28.14 -31.83 -17.03
C GLY A 471 -28.72 -32.98 -16.19
N HIS A 472 -28.40 -32.99 -14.90
CA HIS A 472 -28.83 -33.99 -13.92
C HIS A 472 -29.70 -33.34 -12.82
N ASP A 473 -30.01 -34.05 -11.72
CA ASP A 473 -30.67 -33.42 -10.57
C ASP A 473 -29.68 -32.43 -9.91
N GLY A 474 -30.07 -31.16 -9.79
CA GLY A 474 -29.20 -30.03 -9.45
C GLY A 474 -29.70 -28.73 -10.08
N ALA A 475 -29.05 -27.60 -9.82
CA ALA A 475 -29.35 -26.33 -10.49
C ALA A 475 -28.38 -26.15 -11.68
N ASP A 476 -28.86 -26.40 -12.90
CA ASP A 476 -28.04 -26.31 -14.11
C ASP A 476 -28.16 -24.93 -14.78
N ILE A 477 -27.05 -24.38 -15.29
CA ILE A 477 -27.05 -23.06 -15.93
C ILE A 477 -26.43 -23.13 -17.33
N MET A 478 -27.20 -22.75 -18.35
CA MET A 478 -26.69 -22.60 -19.71
C MET A 478 -26.77 -21.13 -20.13
N THR A 479 -25.63 -20.56 -20.53
CA THR A 479 -25.60 -19.22 -21.15
C THR A 479 -25.45 -19.36 -22.66
N GLY A 480 -26.48 -18.92 -23.38
CA GLY A 480 -26.56 -18.95 -24.84
C GLY A 480 -25.68 -17.88 -25.49
N HIS A 481 -25.24 -18.16 -26.72
CA HIS A 481 -24.66 -17.17 -27.63
C HIS A 481 -25.75 -16.62 -28.55
N ASP A 482 -25.65 -15.36 -28.97
CA ASP A 482 -26.65 -14.58 -29.73
C ASP A 482 -27.03 -15.18 -31.10
N GLU A 483 -26.37 -16.25 -31.54
CA GLU A 483 -26.61 -16.92 -32.82
C GLU A 483 -26.92 -18.40 -32.59
N GLY A 484 -28.18 -18.79 -32.73
CA GLY A 484 -28.63 -20.19 -32.68
C GLY A 484 -29.79 -20.46 -31.71
N ILE A 485 -30.31 -21.69 -31.73
CA ILE A 485 -31.35 -22.18 -30.81
C ILE A 485 -30.68 -23.05 -29.75
N ASN A 486 -30.71 -22.58 -28.51
CA ASN A 486 -30.15 -23.25 -27.34
C ASN A 486 -31.24 -23.96 -26.53
N ARG A 487 -30.97 -25.18 -26.05
CA ARG A 487 -31.90 -25.98 -25.25
C ARG A 487 -31.19 -26.57 -24.03
N LEU A 488 -31.79 -26.38 -22.86
CA LEU A 488 -31.37 -26.99 -21.59
C LEU A 488 -32.44 -27.99 -21.14
N TYR A 489 -32.02 -29.21 -20.80
CA TYR A 489 -32.84 -30.24 -20.17
C TYR A 489 -32.18 -30.64 -18.84
N GLY A 490 -32.55 -29.99 -17.75
CA GLY A 490 -32.11 -30.33 -16.39
C GLY A 490 -33.03 -31.35 -15.69
N GLY A 491 -32.55 -31.89 -14.58
CA GLY A 491 -33.29 -32.80 -13.68
C GLY A 491 -34.12 -32.03 -12.65
N ALA A 492 -34.16 -32.49 -11.39
CA ALA A 492 -34.79 -31.76 -10.29
C ALA A 492 -33.86 -30.67 -9.72
N GLY A 493 -34.29 -29.41 -9.76
CA GLY A 493 -33.57 -28.27 -9.19
C GLY A 493 -33.93 -26.94 -9.87
N ASP A 494 -33.22 -25.87 -9.54
CA ASP A 494 -33.46 -24.53 -10.09
C ASP A 494 -32.62 -24.31 -11.36
N ASP A 495 -33.10 -24.79 -12.50
CA ASP A 495 -32.39 -24.68 -13.78
C ASP A 495 -32.60 -23.33 -14.47
N LEU A 496 -31.53 -22.76 -15.02
CA LEU A 496 -31.53 -21.44 -15.66
C LEU A 496 -30.87 -21.47 -17.05
N LEU A 497 -31.69 -21.31 -18.09
CA LEU A 497 -31.23 -21.00 -19.45
C LEU A 497 -31.25 -19.49 -19.67
N ILE A 498 -30.08 -18.88 -19.76
CA ILE A 498 -29.91 -17.47 -20.11
C ILE A 498 -29.70 -17.43 -21.63
N ALA A 499 -30.72 -17.01 -22.38
CA ALA A 499 -30.56 -16.80 -23.82
C ALA A 499 -29.72 -15.54 -24.09
N GLY A 500 -28.83 -15.62 -25.08
CA GLY A 500 -28.17 -14.45 -25.68
C GLY A 500 -29.14 -13.69 -26.58
#